data_AF-A0A7S4BYK6-F1
#
_entry.id   AF-A0A7S4BYK6-F1
#
_cell.length_a   1.000
_cell.length_b   1.000
_cell.length_c   1.000
_cell.angle_alpha   90.00
_cell.angle_beta   90.00
_cell.angle_gamma   90.00
#
_symmetry.space_group_name_H-M   'P 1'
#
loop_
_entity.id
_entity.type
_entity.pdbx_description
1 polymer ?
#
loop_
_entity_poly.entity_id
_entity_poly.type
_entity_poly.pdbx_seq_one_letter_code
_entity_poly.pdbx_strand_id
1 'polypeptide(L)'
;GAVPVTDEPVEGTLNLGAGKVRSKSMAKAREEAQARVAAVRQAAAEAQMLGEFIRLVDYMTVSCCYLLTVSTAERFLELLHNPRGKSGLWITTVEFGEAEMDFSPPLPHFIQSVHSMLEAMIASIHAVPRLLYMRPFKPYFLSGRVEGPDVAKLVRRDETFTRCCAQIDEVIIEDFDRATHYAQQFEEYRVMHVFGEHWNFDAYAAMQFAASFKDTVTNFKRDMAQLNKWYRDLDRMKMFGFERNLHIDSKTLKNTLLPVTQRALDRCRTLLLQVARDRCQSSLGEYQSKMRDLGEQPRSLRDFADHCEVVNAVR
;
A
#
# COMPACT_ATOMS: atom_id res chain seq x y z
N GLY A 1 46.75 34.93 11.85
CA GLY A 1 48.11 35.40 11.54
C GLY A 1 48.20 36.84 11.93
N ALA A 2 48.88 37.12 13.04
CA ALA A 2 49.21 38.46 13.47
C ALA A 2 50.52 38.87 12.77
N VAL A 3 50.58 40.09 12.23
CA VAL A 3 51.80 40.70 11.70
C VAL A 3 52.08 41.95 12.53
N PRO A 4 53.25 42.09 13.15
CA PRO A 4 53.61 43.26 13.94
C PRO A 4 54.14 44.38 13.03
N VAL A 5 53.85 45.61 13.43
CA VAL A 5 54.37 46.85 12.81
C VAL A 5 55.67 47.21 13.51
N THR A 6 56.75 47.38 12.75
CA THR A 6 58.03 47.95 13.20
C THR A 6 58.22 49.32 12.57
N ASP A 7 58.41 50.33 13.43
CA ASP A 7 58.89 51.67 13.08
C ASP A 7 60.36 51.64 12.65
N GLU A 8 60.71 52.38 11.59
CA GLU A 8 61.89 53.27 11.55
C GLU A 8 61.72 54.33 10.44
N PRO A 9 62.32 55.54 10.59
CA PRO A 9 61.98 56.74 9.84
C PRO A 9 62.91 56.98 8.63
N VAL A 10 62.40 57.66 7.60
CA VAL A 10 63.23 58.23 6.53
C VAL A 10 62.95 59.72 6.43
N GLU A 11 63.92 60.52 6.87
CA GLU A 11 64.02 61.94 6.55
C GLU A 11 64.39 62.13 5.07
N GLY A 12 63.66 63.03 4.42
CA GLY A 12 63.92 63.46 3.04
C GLY A 12 63.13 64.71 2.75
N THR A 13 63.62 65.85 3.23
CA THR A 13 63.15 67.18 2.86
C THR A 13 63.41 67.46 1.38
N LEU A 14 62.45 68.03 0.65
CA LEU A 14 62.65 69.23 -0.20
C LEU A 14 61.30 69.86 -0.57
N ASN A 15 61.34 71.19 -0.63
CA ASN A 15 60.28 72.17 -0.46
C ASN A 15 59.64 72.58 -1.82
N LEU A 16 58.37 73.04 -1.81
CA LEU A 16 57.84 74.24 -2.50
C LEU A 16 56.34 74.11 -2.85
N GLY A 17 55.52 74.95 -2.22
CA GLY A 17 54.12 75.15 -2.62
C GLY A 17 53.19 75.50 -1.47
N ALA A 18 53.43 76.62 -0.77
CA ALA A 18 52.55 77.11 0.29
C ALA A 18 51.24 77.69 -0.27
N GLY A 19 50.35 76.81 -0.73
CA GLY A 19 48.94 77.12 -0.89
C GLY A 19 48.28 77.12 0.50
N LYS A 20 47.86 78.29 0.98
CA LYS A 20 47.07 78.43 2.22
C LYS A 20 45.83 77.52 2.14
N VAL A 21 45.89 76.37 2.81
CA VAL A 21 44.70 75.59 3.16
C VAL A 21 43.90 76.48 4.10
N ARG A 22 42.84 77.12 3.59
CA ARG A 22 41.87 77.86 4.41
C ARG A 22 41.38 76.91 5.49
N SER A 23 41.76 77.15 6.74
CA SER A 23 41.24 76.40 7.88
C SER A 23 39.72 76.47 7.85
N LYS A 24 39.05 75.33 7.86
CA LYS A 24 37.58 75.27 7.98
C LYS A 24 37.15 76.17 9.14
N SER A 25 36.16 77.03 8.89
CA SER A 25 35.55 77.86 9.94
C SER A 25 35.10 76.98 11.10
N MET A 26 35.38 77.39 12.34
CA MET A 26 34.98 76.67 13.56
C MET A 26 33.48 76.34 13.57
N ALA A 27 32.64 77.19 12.97
CA ALA A 27 31.20 76.94 12.84
C ALA A 27 30.91 75.74 11.93
N LYS A 28 31.58 75.66 10.78
CA LYS A 28 31.43 74.55 9.81
C LYS A 28 32.01 73.24 10.35
N ALA A 29 33.10 73.31 11.11
CA ALA A 29 33.66 72.15 11.80
C ALA A 29 32.73 71.63 12.92
N ARG A 30 32.05 72.54 13.64
CA ARG A 30 31.07 72.18 14.68
C ARG A 30 29.79 71.58 14.09
N GLU A 31 29.33 72.11 12.96
CA GLU A 31 28.18 71.60 12.21
C GLU A 31 28.47 70.22 11.60
N GLU A 32 29.63 70.03 10.98
CA GLU A 32 30.07 68.70 10.49
C GLU A 32 30.22 67.70 11.65
N ALA A 33 30.73 68.12 12.81
CA ALA A 33 30.81 67.26 14.00
C ALA A 33 29.43 66.88 14.53
N GLN A 34 28.48 67.83 14.57
CA GLN A 34 27.09 67.56 14.95
C GLN A 34 26.39 66.62 13.97
N ALA A 35 26.55 66.84 12.66
CA ALA A 35 26.02 65.95 11.63
C ALA A 35 26.60 64.53 11.74
N ARG A 36 27.90 64.41 12.04
CA ARG A 36 28.56 63.12 12.24
C ARG A 36 28.05 62.39 13.49
N VAL A 37 27.82 63.11 14.59
CA VAL A 37 27.22 62.53 15.81
C VAL A 37 25.77 62.11 15.56
N ALA A 38 24.98 62.90 14.83
CA ALA A 38 23.62 62.55 14.44
C ALA A 38 23.58 61.29 13.55
N ALA A 39 24.45 61.21 12.54
CA ALA A 39 24.57 60.04 11.67
C ALA A 39 24.98 58.77 12.45
N VAL A 40 25.92 58.88 13.40
CA VAL A 40 26.30 57.75 14.27
C VAL A 40 25.15 57.33 15.19
N ARG A 41 24.38 58.27 15.75
CA ARG A 41 23.19 57.95 16.54
C ARG A 41 22.12 57.26 15.72
N GLN A 42 21.87 57.71 14.49
CA GLN A 42 20.92 57.08 13.58
C GLN A 42 21.37 55.67 13.19
N ALA A 43 22.64 55.50 12.81
CA ALA A 43 23.20 54.19 12.51
C ALA A 43 23.14 53.23 13.72
N ALA A 44 23.35 53.74 14.94
CA ALA A 44 23.20 52.95 16.16
C ALA A 44 21.74 52.54 16.42
N ALA A 45 20.78 53.43 16.14
CA ALA A 45 19.35 53.12 16.24
C ALA A 45 18.92 52.07 15.19
N GLU A 46 19.38 52.21 13.95
CA GLU A 46 19.12 51.23 12.88
C GLU A 46 19.75 49.86 13.20
N ALA A 47 20.97 49.84 13.73
CA ALA A 47 21.63 48.62 14.19
C ALA A 47 20.86 47.93 15.33
N GLN A 48 20.17 48.68 16.20
CA GLN A 48 19.32 48.12 17.25
C GLN A 48 18.03 47.49 16.71
N MET A 49 17.48 48.01 15.61
CA MET A 49 16.27 47.45 14.96
C MET A 49 16.55 46.13 14.21
N LEU A 50 17.80 45.82 13.90
CA LEU A 50 18.16 44.64 13.12
C LEU A 50 17.73 43.32 13.81
N GLY A 51 17.77 43.26 15.14
CA GLY A 51 17.27 42.10 15.89
C GLY A 51 15.76 41.87 15.74
N GLU A 52 14.97 42.95 15.73
CA GLU A 52 13.51 42.89 15.51
C GLU A 52 13.18 42.51 14.06
N PHE A 53 13.93 43.04 13.10
CA PHE A 53 13.81 42.65 11.70
C PHE A 53 14.07 41.15 11.50
N ILE A 54 15.15 40.60 12.09
CA ILE A 54 15.44 39.16 12.01
C ILE A 54 14.32 38.33 12.64
N ARG A 55 13.75 38.77 13.77
CA ARG A 55 12.58 38.12 14.39
C ARG A 55 11.38 38.10 13.46
N LEU A 56 11.08 39.23 12.83
CA LEU A 56 9.97 39.34 11.89
C LEU A 56 10.13 38.38 10.71
N VAL A 57 11.32 38.32 10.10
CA VAL A 57 11.60 37.41 8.97
C VAL A 57 11.49 35.94 9.39
N ASP A 58 11.97 35.58 10.58
CA ASP A 58 11.79 34.23 11.12
C ASP A 58 10.31 33.88 11.30
N TYR A 59 9.53 34.79 11.88
CA TYR A 59 8.09 34.58 12.11
C TYR A 59 7.31 34.51 10.80
N MET A 60 7.68 35.29 9.78
CA MET A 60 7.12 35.17 8.44
C MET A 60 7.42 33.80 7.83
N THR A 61 8.65 33.29 8.03
CA THR A 61 9.04 31.96 7.54
C THR A 61 8.23 30.87 8.23
N VAL A 62 8.05 30.95 9.55
CA VAL A 62 7.20 30.04 10.33
C VAL A 62 5.75 30.09 9.86
N SER A 63 5.22 31.29 9.64
CA SER A 63 3.85 31.49 9.14
C SER A 63 3.67 30.87 7.75
N CYS A 64 4.63 31.05 6.85
CA CYS A 64 4.61 30.41 5.54
C CYS A 64 4.64 28.88 5.65
N CYS A 65 5.51 28.31 6.49
CA CYS A 65 5.54 26.86 6.73
C CYS A 65 4.20 26.33 7.25
N TYR A 66 3.62 27.03 8.23
CA TYR A 66 2.30 26.72 8.78
C TYR A 66 1.21 26.71 7.68
N LEU A 67 1.10 27.80 6.91
CA LEU A 67 0.11 27.93 5.84
C LEU A 67 0.31 26.87 4.75
N LEU A 68 1.55 26.55 4.40
CA LEU A 68 1.85 25.52 3.41
C LEU A 68 1.33 24.16 3.87
N THR A 69 1.54 23.80 5.14
CA THR A 69 1.13 22.51 5.70
C THR A 69 -0.38 22.37 5.74
N VAL A 70 -1.10 23.39 6.21
CA VAL A 70 -2.57 23.40 6.23
C VAL A 70 -3.11 23.29 4.80
N SER A 71 -2.63 24.13 3.88
CA SER A 71 -3.07 24.12 2.48
C SER A 71 -2.75 22.79 1.77
N THR A 72 -1.64 22.13 2.13
CA THR A 72 -1.29 20.83 1.56
C THR A 72 -2.23 19.73 2.05
N ALA A 73 -2.62 19.75 3.32
CA ALA A 73 -3.62 18.81 3.85
C ALA A 73 -5.00 19.00 3.20
N GLU A 74 -5.43 20.25 3.00
CA GLU A 74 -6.67 20.59 2.29
C GLU A 74 -6.65 20.08 0.85
N ARG A 75 -5.56 20.34 0.11
CA ARG A 75 -5.40 19.84 -1.26
C ARG A 75 -5.39 18.32 -1.34
N PHE A 76 -4.78 17.66 -0.36
CA PHE A 76 -4.80 16.20 -0.31
C PHE A 76 -6.24 15.70 -0.11
N LEU A 77 -7.00 16.29 0.81
CA LEU A 77 -8.41 15.98 1.00
C LEU A 77 -9.26 16.24 -0.27
N GLU A 78 -9.01 17.33 -0.98
CA GLU A 78 -9.66 17.61 -2.27
C GLU A 78 -9.37 16.53 -3.33
N LEU A 79 -8.12 16.04 -3.37
CA LEU A 79 -7.72 14.95 -4.25
C LEU A 79 -8.41 13.63 -3.90
N LEU A 80 -8.56 13.31 -2.61
CA LEU A 80 -9.32 12.15 -2.17
C LEU A 80 -10.81 12.27 -2.53
N HIS A 81 -11.34 13.48 -2.51
CA HIS A 81 -12.71 13.70 -2.91
C HIS A 81 -12.92 13.52 -4.42
N ASN A 82 -11.97 14.02 -5.21
CA ASN A 82 -12.04 14.07 -6.66
C ASN A 82 -10.78 13.44 -7.29
N PRO A 83 -10.65 12.10 -7.25
CA PRO A 83 -9.50 11.41 -7.80
C PRO A 83 -9.37 11.69 -9.30
N ARG A 84 -8.20 12.21 -9.71
CA ARG A 84 -7.90 12.55 -11.10
C ARG A 84 -7.43 11.31 -11.87
N GLY A 85 -8.35 10.42 -12.22
CA GLY A 85 -8.05 9.28 -13.08
C GLY A 85 -8.91 8.06 -12.77
N LYS A 86 -8.83 7.06 -13.66
CA LYS A 86 -9.48 5.75 -13.47
C LYS A 86 -8.62 4.75 -12.69
N SER A 87 -7.43 5.16 -12.24
CA SER A 87 -6.55 4.34 -11.42
C SER A 87 -6.70 4.85 -9.99
N GLY A 88 -7.24 4.04 -9.08
CA GLY A 88 -7.28 4.36 -7.65
C GLY A 88 -5.89 4.76 -7.14
N LEU A 89 -5.83 5.60 -6.12
CA LEU A 89 -4.59 6.05 -5.48
C LEU A 89 -3.85 4.91 -4.78
N TRP A 90 -4.63 3.95 -4.27
CA TRP A 90 -4.14 2.85 -3.47
C TRP A 90 -4.57 1.51 -4.04
N ILE A 91 -3.84 0.45 -3.68
CA ILE A 91 -4.14 -0.91 -4.09
C ILE A 91 -4.39 -1.75 -2.84
N THR A 92 -5.49 -2.50 -2.84
CA THR A 92 -5.75 -3.56 -1.88
C THR A 92 -6.17 -4.83 -2.60
N THR A 93 -5.80 -5.98 -2.07
CA THR A 93 -6.19 -7.29 -2.59
C THR A 93 -7.37 -7.82 -1.81
N VAL A 94 -8.28 -8.53 -2.49
CA VAL A 94 -9.41 -9.22 -1.85
C VAL A 94 -9.06 -10.68 -1.60
N GLU A 95 -9.35 -11.14 -0.39
CA GLU A 95 -9.11 -12.50 0.08
C GLU A 95 -10.34 -13.07 0.80
N PHE A 96 -10.46 -14.39 0.89
CA PHE A 96 -11.53 -14.99 1.69
C PHE A 96 -11.12 -14.97 3.17
N GLY A 97 -11.88 -14.23 3.99
CA GLY A 97 -11.83 -14.35 5.45
C GLY A 97 -12.64 -15.55 5.95
N GLU A 98 -12.74 -15.72 7.27
CA GLU A 98 -13.50 -16.83 7.87
C GLU A 98 -15.00 -16.76 7.55
N ALA A 99 -15.59 -15.57 7.66
CA ALA A 99 -17.02 -15.33 7.46
C ALA A 99 -17.33 -14.42 6.26
N GLU A 100 -16.46 -13.45 5.98
CA GLU A 100 -16.67 -12.42 4.96
C GLU A 100 -15.44 -12.28 4.05
N MET A 101 -15.49 -11.32 3.12
CA MET A 101 -14.34 -10.99 2.28
C MET A 101 -13.43 -10.03 3.04
N ASP A 102 -12.14 -10.35 3.10
CA ASP A 102 -11.14 -9.54 3.75
C ASP A 102 -10.29 -8.77 2.74
N PHE A 103 -9.66 -7.69 3.23
CA PHE A 103 -8.76 -6.86 2.45
C PHE A 103 -7.33 -6.97 2.96
N SER A 104 -6.40 -7.11 2.02
CA SER A 104 -4.97 -7.14 2.28
C SER A 104 -4.27 -6.09 1.40
N PRO A 105 -3.82 -4.94 1.96
CA PRO A 105 -3.87 -4.56 3.38
C PRO A 105 -5.26 -4.15 3.91
N PRO A 106 -5.52 -4.24 5.23
CA PRO A 106 -6.81 -3.85 5.80
C PRO A 106 -6.90 -2.33 6.06
N LEU A 107 -8.12 -1.82 6.24
CA LEU A 107 -8.41 -0.40 6.52
C LEU A 107 -7.50 0.25 7.57
N PRO A 108 -7.23 -0.35 8.76
CA PRO A 108 -6.38 0.27 9.77
C PRO A 108 -4.97 0.58 9.28
N HIS A 109 -4.43 -0.24 8.36
CA HIS A 109 -3.12 -0.01 7.79
C HIS A 109 -3.10 1.25 6.89
N PHE A 110 -4.18 1.51 6.15
CA PHE A 110 -4.30 2.72 5.34
C PHE A 110 -4.40 3.97 6.20
N ILE A 111 -5.26 3.96 7.22
CA ILE A 111 -5.39 5.06 8.17
C ILE A 111 -4.04 5.38 8.83
N GLN A 112 -3.35 4.35 9.33
CA GLN A 112 -2.05 4.53 9.98
C GLN A 112 -0.97 5.07 9.02
N SER A 113 -0.96 4.60 7.78
CA SER A 113 -0.03 5.08 6.75
C SER A 113 -0.26 6.57 6.44
N VAL A 114 -1.52 6.98 6.29
CA VAL A 114 -1.89 8.38 6.02
C VAL A 114 -1.59 9.28 7.23
N HIS A 115 -1.89 8.84 8.45
CA HIS A 115 -1.52 9.57 9.68
C HIS A 115 0.00 9.75 9.78
N SER A 116 0.77 8.70 9.46
CA SER A 116 2.23 8.77 9.46
C SER A 116 2.76 9.76 8.42
N MET A 117 2.13 9.83 7.24
CA MET A 117 2.46 10.83 6.21
C MET A 117 2.15 12.27 6.68
N LEU A 118 1.00 12.50 7.30
CA LEU A 118 0.62 13.82 7.83
C LEU A 118 1.55 14.27 8.96
N GLU A 119 1.93 13.36 9.86
CA GLU A 119 2.92 13.67 10.91
C GLU A 119 4.32 13.88 10.34
N ALA A 120 4.73 13.14 9.30
CA ALA A 120 6.00 13.38 8.61
C ALA A 120 6.04 14.77 7.94
N MET A 121 4.92 15.26 7.43
CA MET A 121 4.79 16.63 6.92
C MET A 121 5.02 17.67 8.03
N ILE A 122 4.46 17.46 9.23
CA ILE A 122 4.69 18.33 10.40
C ILE A 122 6.16 18.27 10.84
N ALA A 123 6.75 17.07 10.90
CA ALA A 123 8.16 16.90 11.25
C ALA A 123 9.09 17.61 10.26
N SER A 124 8.77 17.57 8.96
CA SER A 124 9.55 18.20 7.90
C SER A 124 9.59 19.72 8.04
N ILE A 125 8.45 20.37 8.32
CA ILE A 125 8.44 21.82 8.54
C ILE A 125 9.08 22.23 9.86
N HIS A 126 9.02 21.37 10.89
CA HIS A 126 9.65 21.64 12.18
C HIS A 126 11.19 21.57 12.09
N ALA A 127 11.71 20.73 11.19
CA ALA A 127 13.14 20.60 10.94
C ALA A 127 13.75 21.80 10.17
N VAL A 128 12.93 22.72 9.65
CA VAL A 128 13.41 23.90 8.92
C VAL A 128 14.29 24.75 9.84
N PRO A 129 15.55 25.03 9.46
CA PRO A 129 16.47 25.83 10.27
C PRO A 129 15.91 27.23 10.56
N ARG A 130 15.83 27.59 11.85
CA ARG A 130 15.29 28.87 12.31
C ARG A 130 16.36 29.95 12.33
N LEU A 131 16.07 31.10 11.74
CA LEU A 131 16.98 32.26 11.73
C LEU A 131 17.29 32.73 13.16
N LEU A 132 16.31 32.63 14.07
CA LEU A 132 16.47 32.97 15.48
C LEU A 132 17.60 32.20 16.18
N TYR A 133 17.89 30.99 15.73
CA TYR A 133 18.85 30.09 16.38
C TYR A 133 20.20 30.03 15.65
N MET A 134 20.32 30.69 14.50
CA MET A 134 21.56 30.71 13.73
C MET A 134 22.63 31.54 14.45
N ARG A 135 23.86 31.00 14.52
CA ARG A 135 25.00 31.63 15.18
C ARG A 135 25.31 33.06 14.68
N PRO A 136 25.25 33.37 13.37
CA PRO A 136 25.55 34.71 12.86
C PRO A 136 24.62 35.80 13.38
N PHE A 137 23.39 35.47 13.75
CA PHE A 137 22.39 36.45 14.15
C PHE A 137 22.35 36.72 15.67
N LYS A 138 23.02 35.88 16.48
CA LYS A 138 23.07 36.02 17.94
C LYS A 138 23.47 37.42 18.44
N PRO A 139 24.47 38.11 17.86
CA PRO A 139 24.90 39.43 18.35
C PRO A 139 23.84 40.53 18.21
N TYR A 140 22.83 40.36 17.35
CA TYR A 140 21.80 41.37 17.08
C TYR A 140 20.62 41.30 18.05
N PHE A 141 20.56 40.27 18.91
CA PHE A 141 19.52 40.16 19.93
C PHE A 141 20.01 40.76 21.25
N LEU A 142 19.38 41.86 21.68
CA LEU A 142 19.65 42.50 22.96
C LEU A 142 19.28 41.52 24.09
N SER A 143 20.31 40.98 24.75
CA SER A 143 20.31 40.21 26.01
C SER A 143 18.99 39.54 26.41
N GLY A 144 18.91 38.22 26.23
CA GLY A 144 17.80 37.38 26.68
C GLY A 144 17.80 36.04 25.95
N ARG A 145 17.02 35.07 26.44
CA ARG A 145 16.77 33.84 25.68
C ARG A 145 15.85 34.17 24.51
N VAL A 146 16.32 33.99 23.28
CA VAL A 146 15.50 34.18 22.09
C VAL A 146 14.63 32.94 21.94
N GLU A 147 13.33 33.08 22.19
CA GLU A 147 12.33 32.02 21.98
C GLU A 147 11.38 32.44 20.87
N GLY A 148 11.01 31.49 20.01
CA GLY A 148 10.06 31.70 18.93
C GLY A 148 8.93 30.67 18.97
N PRO A 149 7.85 30.89 18.20
CA PRO A 149 6.72 29.97 18.14
C PRO A 149 7.15 28.60 17.59
N ASP A 150 6.55 27.55 18.13
CA ASP A 150 6.74 26.18 17.68
C ASP A 150 5.72 25.84 16.60
N VAL A 151 6.18 25.79 15.35
CA VAL A 151 5.32 25.57 14.17
C VAL A 151 4.56 24.24 14.25
N ALA A 152 5.16 23.20 14.83
CA ALA A 152 4.53 21.89 14.93
C ALA A 152 3.35 21.91 15.90
N LYS A 153 3.50 22.65 17.01
CA LYS A 153 2.39 22.86 17.97
C LYS A 153 1.30 23.75 17.39
N LEU A 154 1.65 24.72 16.56
CA LEU A 154 0.67 25.58 15.88
C LEU A 154 -0.20 24.75 14.93
N VAL A 155 0.41 23.94 14.05
CA VAL A 155 -0.32 23.07 13.12
C VAL A 155 -1.20 22.07 13.86
N ARG A 156 -0.70 21.40 14.92
CA ARG A 156 -1.49 20.42 15.67
C ARG A 156 -2.68 21.01 16.44
N ARG A 157 -2.67 22.32 16.68
CA ARG A 157 -3.77 23.04 17.35
C ARG A 157 -4.69 23.75 16.36
N ASP A 158 -4.35 23.73 15.07
CA ASP A 158 -5.17 24.34 14.05
C ASP A 158 -6.44 23.50 13.81
N GLU A 159 -7.59 24.13 13.98
CA GLU A 159 -8.89 23.48 13.82
C GLU A 159 -9.11 23.01 12.39
N THR A 160 -8.60 23.76 11.41
CA THR A 160 -8.74 23.42 9.99
C THR A 160 -7.96 22.15 9.67
N PHE A 161 -6.71 22.07 10.09
CA PHE A 161 -5.87 20.88 9.94
C PHE A 161 -6.47 19.66 10.65
N THR A 162 -6.91 19.79 11.91
CA THR A 162 -7.55 18.69 12.63
C THR A 162 -8.82 18.21 11.94
N ARG A 163 -9.66 19.14 11.46
CA ARG A 163 -10.87 18.81 10.68
C ARG A 163 -10.52 18.11 9.37
N CYS A 164 -9.51 18.57 8.64
CA CYS A 164 -9.06 17.91 7.43
C CYS A 164 -8.59 16.48 7.71
N CYS A 165 -7.84 16.23 8.78
CA CYS A 165 -7.42 14.89 9.16
C CYS A 165 -8.62 13.97 9.41
N ALA A 166 -9.62 14.43 10.17
CA ALA A 166 -10.84 13.67 10.41
C ALA A 166 -11.61 13.36 9.11
N GLN A 167 -11.73 14.34 8.22
CA GLN A 167 -12.40 14.15 6.92
C GLN A 167 -11.63 13.22 5.97
N ILE A 168 -10.30 13.20 6.06
CA ILE A 168 -9.48 12.24 5.33
C ILE A 168 -9.81 10.81 5.81
N ASP A 169 -9.88 10.60 7.13
CA ASP A 169 -10.23 9.30 7.70
C ASP A 169 -11.63 8.85 7.27
N GLU A 170 -12.62 9.76 7.34
CA GLU A 170 -13.99 9.51 6.89
C GLU A 170 -14.03 9.06 5.42
N VAL A 171 -13.33 9.77 4.53
CA VAL A 171 -13.27 9.40 3.10
C VAL A 171 -12.68 8.00 2.88
N ILE A 172 -11.62 7.66 3.62
CA ILE A 172 -10.98 6.33 3.51
C ILE A 172 -11.92 5.24 4.03
N ILE A 173 -12.61 5.47 5.15
CA ILE A 173 -13.57 4.52 5.71
C ILE A 173 -14.71 4.28 4.71
N GLU A 174 -15.30 5.34 4.16
CA GLU A 174 -16.36 5.21 3.15
C GLU A 174 -15.90 4.47 1.88
N ASP A 175 -14.64 4.67 1.48
CA ASP A 175 -14.06 3.94 0.33
C ASP A 175 -13.97 2.45 0.62
N PHE A 176 -13.59 2.06 1.84
CA PHE A 176 -13.58 0.67 2.26
C PHE A 176 -14.97 0.08 2.39
N ASP A 177 -15.97 0.84 2.84
CA ASP A 177 -17.35 0.39 2.85
C ASP A 177 -17.85 0.10 1.42
N ARG A 178 -17.58 1.01 0.46
CA ARG A 178 -17.88 0.79 -0.96
C ARG A 178 -17.14 -0.43 -1.52
N ALA A 179 -15.85 -0.55 -1.20
CA ALA A 179 -15.04 -1.69 -1.59
C ALA A 179 -15.58 -3.01 -1.05
N THR A 180 -16.12 -3.03 0.18
CA THR A 180 -16.74 -4.20 0.80
C THR A 180 -17.96 -4.66 0.01
N HIS A 181 -18.83 -3.74 -0.39
CA HIS A 181 -19.98 -4.04 -1.25
C HIS A 181 -19.54 -4.58 -2.62
N TYR A 182 -18.47 -4.03 -3.20
CA TYR A 182 -17.88 -4.57 -4.42
C TYR A 182 -17.33 -6.00 -4.18
N ALA A 183 -16.62 -6.23 -3.08
CA ALA A 183 -16.00 -7.52 -2.77
C ALA A 183 -17.02 -8.64 -2.56
N GLN A 184 -18.24 -8.32 -2.08
CA GLN A 184 -19.33 -9.28 -1.93
C GLN A 184 -19.69 -10.02 -3.24
N GLN A 185 -19.42 -9.44 -4.41
CA GLN A 185 -19.65 -10.17 -5.67
C GLN A 185 -18.77 -11.42 -5.80
N PHE A 186 -17.62 -11.47 -5.12
CA PHE A 186 -16.71 -12.62 -5.15
C PHE A 186 -17.09 -13.72 -4.16
N GLU A 187 -18.07 -13.46 -3.30
CA GLU A 187 -18.60 -14.44 -2.34
C GLU A 187 -19.20 -15.66 -3.06
N GLU A 188 -19.67 -15.50 -4.30
CA GLU A 188 -20.15 -16.61 -5.14
C GLU A 188 -19.08 -17.70 -5.37
N TYR A 189 -17.80 -17.33 -5.31
CA TYR A 189 -16.67 -18.25 -5.49
C TYR A 189 -16.25 -18.94 -4.18
N ARG A 190 -16.80 -18.57 -3.01
CA ARG A 190 -16.44 -19.17 -1.71
C ARG A 190 -16.64 -20.68 -1.69
N VAL A 191 -17.64 -21.18 -2.40
CA VAL A 191 -17.86 -22.63 -2.53
C VAL A 191 -16.63 -23.36 -3.09
N MET A 192 -15.88 -22.72 -3.98
CA MET A 192 -14.66 -23.29 -4.56
C MET A 192 -13.51 -23.28 -3.54
N HIS A 193 -13.43 -22.24 -2.71
CA HIS A 193 -12.47 -22.15 -1.61
C HIS A 193 -12.70 -23.26 -0.58
N VAL A 194 -13.93 -23.35 -0.06
CA VAL A 194 -14.33 -24.36 0.93
C VAL A 194 -14.14 -25.77 0.37
N PHE A 195 -14.48 -25.99 -0.90
CA PHE A 195 -14.20 -27.24 -1.59
C PHE A 195 -12.70 -27.55 -1.61
N GLY A 196 -11.84 -26.59 -1.91
CA GLY A 196 -10.39 -26.79 -1.91
C GLY A 196 -9.81 -27.18 -0.55
N GLU A 197 -10.38 -26.67 0.53
CA GLU A 197 -9.94 -26.95 1.90
C GLU A 197 -10.45 -28.29 2.44
N HIS A 198 -11.71 -28.64 2.15
CA HIS A 198 -12.40 -29.75 2.80
C HIS A 198 -12.59 -30.97 1.91
N TRP A 199 -12.28 -30.89 0.62
CA TRP A 199 -12.50 -32.02 -0.30
C TRP A 199 -11.53 -33.16 -0.03
N ASN A 200 -12.07 -34.24 0.55
CA ASN A 200 -11.36 -35.49 0.77
C ASN A 200 -11.43 -36.39 -0.47
N PHE A 201 -10.32 -36.46 -1.20
CA PHE A 201 -10.21 -37.28 -2.41
C PHE A 201 -10.34 -38.79 -2.12
N ASP A 202 -9.80 -39.28 -1.01
CA ASP A 202 -9.79 -40.72 -0.71
C ASP A 202 -11.20 -41.23 -0.38
N ALA A 203 -11.96 -40.46 0.39
CA ALA A 203 -13.36 -40.74 0.67
C ALA A 203 -14.21 -40.72 -0.62
N TYR A 204 -13.96 -39.75 -1.49
CA TYR A 204 -14.59 -39.68 -2.81
C TYR A 204 -14.23 -40.90 -3.67
N ALA A 205 -12.95 -41.32 -3.69
CA ALA A 205 -12.50 -42.47 -4.45
C ALA A 205 -13.17 -43.77 -3.98
N ALA A 206 -13.18 -44.01 -2.66
CA ALA A 206 -13.83 -45.18 -2.06
C ALA A 206 -15.32 -45.27 -2.44
N MET A 207 -16.04 -44.14 -2.44
CA MET A 207 -17.43 -44.07 -2.89
C MET A 207 -17.59 -44.50 -4.35
N GLN A 208 -16.68 -44.09 -5.24
CA GLN A 208 -16.78 -44.46 -6.66
C GLN A 208 -16.46 -45.93 -6.93
N PHE A 209 -15.57 -46.54 -6.15
CA PHE A 209 -15.28 -47.98 -6.22
C PHE A 209 -16.45 -48.84 -5.70
N ALA A 210 -17.15 -48.39 -4.65
CA ALA A 210 -18.28 -49.11 -4.06
C ALA A 210 -19.59 -48.99 -4.88
N ALA A 211 -19.73 -47.94 -5.70
CA ALA A 211 -20.95 -47.69 -6.46
C ALA A 211 -21.17 -48.67 -7.63
N SER A 212 -22.39 -48.75 -8.16
CA SER A 212 -22.65 -49.49 -9.41
C SER A 212 -22.01 -48.76 -10.60
N PHE A 213 -21.76 -49.47 -11.71
CA PHE A 213 -21.13 -48.84 -12.90
C PHE A 213 -21.93 -47.65 -13.43
N LYS A 214 -23.26 -47.80 -13.47
CA LYS A 214 -24.18 -46.76 -13.92
C LYS A 214 -24.11 -45.53 -13.02
N ASP A 215 -24.05 -45.74 -11.70
CA ASP A 215 -24.00 -44.65 -10.72
C ASP A 215 -22.64 -43.94 -10.76
N THR A 216 -21.54 -44.69 -10.84
CA THR A 216 -20.19 -44.14 -11.01
C THR A 216 -20.10 -43.22 -12.24
N VAL A 217 -20.59 -43.66 -13.40
CA VAL A 217 -20.57 -42.85 -14.64
C VAL A 217 -21.42 -41.59 -14.47
N THR A 218 -22.57 -41.70 -13.82
CA THR A 218 -23.47 -40.56 -13.58
C THR A 218 -22.84 -39.54 -12.64
N ASN A 219 -22.22 -40.01 -11.55
CA ASN A 219 -21.49 -39.17 -10.58
C ASN A 219 -20.33 -38.43 -11.25
N PHE A 220 -19.44 -39.14 -11.97
CA PHE A 220 -18.33 -38.50 -12.67
C PHE A 220 -18.80 -37.45 -13.68
N LYS A 221 -19.84 -37.74 -14.47
CA LYS A 221 -20.40 -36.77 -15.41
C LYS A 221 -20.88 -35.51 -14.70
N ARG A 222 -21.63 -35.65 -13.62
CA ARG A 222 -22.13 -34.52 -12.82
C ARG A 222 -20.99 -33.72 -12.20
N ASP A 223 -20.07 -34.39 -11.53
CA ASP A 223 -19.04 -33.74 -10.72
C ASP A 223 -17.98 -33.08 -11.62
N MET A 224 -17.58 -33.73 -12.72
CA MET A 224 -16.71 -33.11 -13.72
C MET A 224 -17.39 -31.97 -14.47
N ALA A 225 -18.70 -32.03 -14.73
CA ALA A 225 -19.43 -30.91 -15.33
C ALA A 225 -19.43 -29.69 -14.39
N GLN A 226 -19.62 -29.91 -13.09
CA GLN A 226 -19.56 -28.85 -12.08
C GLN A 226 -18.16 -28.22 -12.00
N LEU A 227 -17.10 -29.03 -11.94
CA LEU A 227 -15.71 -28.53 -11.92
C LEU A 227 -15.36 -27.74 -13.19
N ASN A 228 -15.81 -28.18 -14.37
CA ASN A 228 -15.64 -27.43 -15.61
C ASN A 228 -16.44 -26.12 -15.64
N LYS A 229 -17.62 -26.09 -15.03
CA LYS A 229 -18.40 -24.86 -14.86
C LYS A 229 -17.62 -23.86 -14.01
N TRP A 230 -17.17 -24.28 -12.82
CA TRP A 230 -16.36 -23.44 -11.94
C TRP A 230 -15.10 -22.90 -12.62
N TYR A 231 -14.40 -23.72 -13.40
CA TYR A 231 -13.24 -23.28 -14.17
C TYR A 231 -13.59 -22.13 -15.15
N ARG A 232 -14.72 -22.24 -15.86
CA ARG A 232 -15.19 -21.19 -16.79
C ARG A 232 -15.65 -19.92 -16.06
N ASP A 233 -16.28 -20.09 -14.91
CA ASP A 233 -16.74 -18.97 -14.08
C ASP A 233 -15.52 -18.18 -13.56
N LEU A 234 -14.49 -18.87 -13.06
CA LEU A 234 -13.20 -18.26 -12.68
C LEU A 234 -12.50 -17.57 -13.85
N ASP A 235 -12.58 -18.13 -15.07
CA ASP A 235 -11.97 -17.50 -16.24
C ASP A 235 -12.61 -16.14 -16.55
N ARG A 236 -13.92 -16.01 -16.35
CA ARG A 236 -14.72 -14.79 -16.55
C ARG A 236 -14.67 -13.81 -15.38
N MET A 237 -14.12 -14.21 -14.25
CA MET A 237 -13.98 -13.37 -13.06
C MET A 237 -13.23 -12.09 -13.40
N LYS A 238 -13.75 -10.94 -12.96
CA LYS A 238 -13.06 -9.65 -13.08
C LYS A 238 -11.75 -9.72 -12.29
N MET A 239 -10.68 -9.22 -12.89
CA MET A 239 -9.32 -9.26 -12.31
C MET A 239 -9.06 -8.09 -11.36
N PHE A 240 -9.82 -7.00 -11.51
CA PHE A 240 -9.73 -5.84 -10.64
C PHE A 240 -11.00 -4.99 -10.75
N GLY A 241 -11.19 -4.11 -9.77
CA GLY A 241 -12.19 -3.04 -9.75
C GLY A 241 -11.61 -1.73 -9.23
N PHE A 242 -12.39 -0.66 -9.35
CA PHE A 242 -12.03 0.65 -8.80
C PHE A 242 -13.21 1.21 -8.01
N GLU A 243 -12.99 1.49 -6.74
CA GLU A 243 -13.94 2.19 -5.88
C GLU A 243 -13.26 3.47 -5.36
N ARG A 244 -13.59 4.59 -6.02
CA ARG A 244 -13.02 5.93 -5.77
C ARG A 244 -11.48 5.91 -5.68
N ASN A 245 -10.91 5.95 -4.47
CA ASN A 245 -9.45 5.97 -4.27
C ASN A 245 -8.82 4.58 -4.20
N LEU A 246 -9.61 3.52 -4.15
CA LEU A 246 -9.13 2.14 -4.01
C LEU A 246 -9.18 1.39 -5.34
N HIS A 247 -8.04 0.84 -5.74
CA HIS A 247 -7.93 -0.24 -6.70
C HIS A 247 -8.03 -1.56 -5.96
N ILE A 248 -9.04 -2.34 -6.31
CA ILE A 248 -9.35 -3.61 -5.67
C ILE A 248 -8.84 -4.71 -6.59
N ASP A 249 -7.75 -5.36 -6.22
CA ASP A 249 -7.15 -6.47 -6.96
C ASP A 249 -7.77 -7.81 -6.55
N SER A 250 -8.32 -8.53 -7.52
CA SER A 250 -8.90 -9.86 -7.35
C SER A 250 -8.13 -10.93 -8.13
N LYS A 251 -7.00 -10.56 -8.76
CA LYS A 251 -6.11 -11.49 -9.45
C LYS A 251 -5.55 -12.55 -8.53
N THR A 252 -5.14 -12.16 -7.33
CA THR A 252 -4.60 -13.09 -6.32
C THR A 252 -5.65 -14.12 -5.94
N LEU A 253 -6.89 -13.70 -5.70
CA LEU A 253 -8.02 -14.59 -5.40
C LEU A 253 -8.24 -15.62 -6.51
N LYS A 254 -8.28 -15.18 -7.78
CA LYS A 254 -8.40 -16.09 -8.93
C LYS A 254 -7.23 -17.07 -9.00
N ASN A 255 -6.00 -16.59 -8.80
CA ASN A 255 -4.79 -17.42 -8.84
C ASN A 255 -4.75 -18.48 -7.74
N THR A 256 -5.42 -18.24 -6.61
CA THR A 256 -5.56 -19.23 -5.52
C THR A 256 -6.62 -20.29 -5.86
N LEU A 257 -7.73 -19.89 -6.48
CA LEU A 257 -8.84 -20.81 -6.80
C LEU A 257 -8.61 -21.65 -8.06
N LEU A 258 -7.95 -21.10 -9.09
CA LEU A 258 -7.76 -21.79 -10.37
C LEU A 258 -7.05 -23.15 -10.20
N PRO A 259 -5.94 -23.27 -9.42
CA PRO A 259 -5.27 -24.55 -9.20
C PRO A 259 -6.10 -25.57 -8.43
N VAL A 260 -7.04 -25.12 -7.58
CA VAL A 260 -7.94 -26.02 -6.83
C VAL A 260 -8.84 -26.78 -7.81
N THR A 261 -9.51 -26.04 -8.70
CA THR A 261 -10.43 -26.63 -9.68
C THR A 261 -9.70 -27.53 -10.68
N GLN A 262 -8.52 -27.10 -11.17
CA GLN A 262 -7.70 -27.89 -12.09
C GLN A 262 -7.23 -29.21 -11.46
N ARG A 263 -6.65 -29.16 -10.26
CA ARG A 263 -6.16 -30.37 -9.57
C ARG A 263 -7.29 -31.35 -9.28
N ALA A 264 -8.46 -30.85 -8.88
CA ALA A 264 -9.62 -31.71 -8.63
C ALA A 264 -10.11 -32.39 -9.91
N LEU A 265 -10.18 -31.65 -11.02
CA LEU A 265 -10.58 -32.18 -12.31
C LEU A 265 -9.61 -33.28 -12.81
N ASP A 266 -8.31 -33.07 -12.65
CA ASP A 266 -7.28 -34.04 -13.05
C ASP A 266 -7.29 -35.31 -12.20
N ARG A 267 -7.54 -35.16 -10.89
CA ARG A 267 -7.75 -36.30 -9.99
C ARG A 267 -8.99 -37.10 -10.38
N CYS A 268 -10.11 -36.44 -10.68
CA CYS A 268 -11.33 -37.11 -11.16
C CYS A 268 -11.11 -37.86 -12.49
N ARG A 269 -10.37 -37.28 -13.45
CA ARG A 269 -10.02 -37.94 -14.72
C ARG A 269 -9.19 -39.20 -14.48
N THR A 270 -8.18 -39.11 -13.63
CA THR A 270 -7.30 -40.24 -13.31
C THR A 270 -8.08 -41.36 -12.64
N LEU A 271 -8.91 -41.03 -11.66
CA LEU A 271 -9.75 -42.01 -10.96
C LEU A 271 -10.77 -42.67 -11.91
N LEU A 272 -11.40 -41.91 -12.80
CA LEU A 272 -12.34 -42.46 -13.79
C LEU A 272 -11.64 -43.51 -14.68
N LEU A 273 -10.43 -43.22 -15.16
CA LEU A 273 -9.65 -44.16 -15.96
C LEU A 273 -9.29 -45.41 -15.18
N GLN A 274 -8.94 -45.27 -13.90
CA GLN A 274 -8.65 -46.39 -13.02
C GLN A 274 -9.88 -47.28 -12.81
N VAL A 275 -11.02 -46.69 -12.40
CA VAL A 275 -12.26 -47.46 -12.18
C VAL A 275 -12.73 -48.14 -13.47
N ALA A 276 -12.60 -47.47 -14.63
CA ALA A 276 -12.93 -48.06 -15.91
C ALA A 276 -12.01 -49.25 -16.24
N ARG A 277 -10.70 -49.10 -16.03
CA ARG A 277 -9.72 -50.18 -16.23
C ARG A 277 -10.03 -51.38 -15.34
N ASP A 278 -10.22 -51.16 -14.04
CA ASP A 278 -10.42 -52.23 -13.07
C ASP A 278 -11.71 -53.00 -13.39
N ARG A 279 -12.81 -52.30 -13.71
CA ARG A 279 -14.06 -52.95 -14.12
C ARG A 279 -13.94 -53.73 -15.44
N CYS A 280 -13.25 -53.18 -16.44
CA CYS A 280 -13.01 -53.90 -17.70
C CYS A 280 -12.18 -55.16 -17.47
N GLN A 281 -11.17 -55.10 -16.58
CA GLN A 281 -10.37 -56.27 -16.21
C GLN A 281 -11.20 -57.32 -15.47
N SER A 282 -12.04 -56.91 -14.50
CA SER A 282 -12.95 -57.82 -13.80
C SER A 282 -13.94 -58.49 -14.77
N SER A 283 -14.60 -57.72 -15.64
CA SER A 283 -15.51 -58.27 -16.64
C SER A 283 -14.80 -59.20 -17.62
N LEU A 284 -13.58 -58.86 -18.07
CA LEU A 284 -12.80 -59.75 -18.93
C LEU A 284 -12.47 -61.07 -18.21
N GLY A 285 -12.07 -61.01 -16.94
CA GLY A 285 -11.81 -62.21 -16.12
C GLY A 285 -13.05 -63.08 -15.97
N GLU A 286 -14.21 -62.48 -15.73
CA GLU A 286 -15.49 -63.19 -15.68
C GLU A 286 -15.83 -63.87 -17.01
N TYR A 287 -15.68 -63.16 -18.14
CA TYR A 287 -15.92 -63.74 -19.46
C TYR A 287 -14.92 -64.86 -19.78
N GLN A 288 -13.64 -64.69 -19.45
CA GLN A 288 -12.63 -65.73 -19.64
C GLN A 288 -12.91 -66.96 -18.77
N SER A 289 -13.38 -66.79 -17.53
CA SER A 289 -13.82 -67.89 -16.68
C SER A 289 -15.00 -68.62 -17.33
N LYS A 290 -16.07 -67.89 -17.67
CA LYS A 290 -17.25 -68.47 -18.34
C LYS A 290 -16.90 -69.19 -19.63
N MET A 291 -16.01 -68.63 -20.45
CA MET A 291 -15.52 -69.27 -21.67
C MET A 291 -14.74 -70.57 -21.40
N ARG A 292 -13.95 -70.61 -20.32
CA ARG A 292 -13.23 -71.82 -19.88
C ARG A 292 -14.22 -72.89 -19.42
N ASP A 293 -15.16 -72.51 -18.56
CA ASP A 293 -16.17 -73.40 -17.99
C ASP A 293 -17.08 -74.00 -19.09
N LEU A 294 -17.40 -73.20 -20.12
CA LEU A 294 -18.12 -73.66 -21.32
C LEU A 294 -17.25 -74.51 -22.27
N GLY A 295 -15.93 -74.34 -22.23
CA GLY A 295 -14.97 -75.06 -23.08
C GLY A 295 -14.48 -76.39 -22.50
N GLU A 296 -14.68 -76.64 -21.21
CA GLU A 296 -14.34 -77.90 -20.58
C GLU A 296 -15.29 -79.02 -21.01
N GLN A 297 -14.75 -80.05 -21.67
CA GLN A 297 -15.53 -81.23 -22.05
C GLN A 297 -15.67 -82.18 -20.85
N PRO A 298 -16.91 -82.45 -20.39
CA PRO A 298 -17.14 -83.35 -19.27
C PRO A 298 -16.69 -84.77 -19.61
N ARG A 299 -15.91 -85.38 -18.71
CA ARG A 299 -15.32 -86.72 -18.91
C ARG A 299 -16.13 -87.84 -18.26
N SER A 300 -17.12 -87.51 -17.43
CA SER A 300 -18.06 -88.43 -16.83
C SER A 300 -19.51 -87.92 -16.94
N LEU A 301 -20.48 -88.82 -16.74
CA LEU A 301 -21.92 -88.49 -16.77
C LEU A 301 -22.34 -87.51 -15.67
N ARG A 302 -21.65 -87.52 -14.53
CA ARG A 302 -21.88 -86.56 -13.43
C ARG A 302 -21.38 -85.17 -13.81
N ASP A 303 -20.18 -85.10 -14.36
CA ASP A 303 -19.60 -83.85 -14.87
C ASP A 303 -20.45 -83.26 -16.00
N PHE A 304 -21.11 -84.10 -16.81
CA PHE A 304 -22.02 -83.65 -17.86
C PHE A 304 -23.30 -83.03 -17.29
N ALA A 305 -23.87 -83.59 -16.24
CA ALA A 305 -25.04 -83.01 -15.55
C ALA A 305 -24.69 -81.65 -14.92
N ASP A 306 -23.57 -81.57 -14.20
CA ASP A 306 -23.07 -80.33 -13.58
C ASP A 306 -22.74 -79.26 -14.66
N HIS A 307 -22.13 -79.68 -15.78
CA HIS A 307 -21.87 -78.80 -16.92
C HIS A 307 -23.17 -78.29 -17.57
N CYS A 308 -24.20 -79.13 -17.73
CA CYS A 308 -25.51 -78.69 -18.23
C CYS A 308 -26.21 -77.69 -17.29
N GLU A 309 -26.05 -77.84 -15.97
CA GLU A 309 -26.55 -76.85 -14.99
C GLU A 309 -25.82 -75.51 -15.11
N VAL A 310 -24.49 -75.52 -15.25
CA VAL A 310 -23.68 -74.31 -15.47
C VAL A 310 -24.02 -73.61 -16.80
N VAL A 311 -24.16 -74.38 -17.89
CA VAL A 311 -24.56 -73.85 -19.22
C VAL A 311 -25.94 -73.21 -19.17
N ASN A 312 -26.89 -73.80 -18.43
CA ASN A 312 -28.24 -73.24 -18.27
C ASN A 312 -28.28 -72.00 -17.37
N ALA A 313 -27.35 -71.86 -16.41
CA ALA A 313 -27.23 -70.68 -15.55
C ALA A 313 -26.52 -69.50 -16.23
N VAL A 314 -25.72 -69.75 -17.27
CA VAL A 314 -25.01 -68.73 -18.06
C VAL A 314 -25.87 -68.18 -19.21
N ARG A 315 -26.92 -68.90 -19.63
CA ARG A 315 -27.94 -68.45 -20.61
C ARG A 315 -28.91 -67.45 -20.01
#